data_AF-A0AAN2XA57-F1
#
_entry.id   AF-A0AAN2XA57-F1
#
_cell.length_a   1.000
_cell.length_b   1.000
_cell.length_c   1.000
_cell.angle_alpha   90.00
_cell.angle_beta   90.00
_cell.angle_gamma   90.00
#
_symmetry.space_group_name_H-M   'P 1'
#
loop_
_entity.id
_entity.type
_entity.pdbx_description
1 polymer ?
#
loop_
_entity_poly.entity_id
_entity_poly.type
_entity_poly.pdbx_seq_one_letter_code
_entity_poly.pdbx_strand_id
1 'polypeptide(L)'
;MSTNFSVQQILSNYNRQQVSKIQDFLISEIDKDNLEETIDFLTSSDIVKQAKYKDILYTGEAYEGLYIEGNQYLISSIQDEVLILDAVSEENGISEEQTRVKISLQEFIYLVNNKKDTLDWIKLN
;
A
#
# COMPACT_ATOMS: atom_id res chain seq x y z
N MET A 1 -11.68 -20.16 -2.07
CA MET A 1 -12.89 -19.42 -2.51
C MET A 1 -12.41 -18.28 -3.38
N SER A 2 -12.80 -18.21 -4.64
CA SER A 2 -12.43 -17.12 -5.53
C SER A 2 -13.40 -15.98 -5.32
N THR A 3 -13.04 -15.02 -4.47
CA THR A 3 -13.77 -13.76 -4.36
C THR A 3 -13.36 -12.92 -5.58
N ASN A 4 -14.17 -12.94 -6.63
CA ASN A 4 -13.96 -12.09 -7.80
C ASN A 4 -14.39 -10.67 -7.44
N PHE A 5 -13.45 -9.88 -6.92
CA PHE A 5 -13.61 -8.43 -6.80
C PHE A 5 -13.26 -7.77 -8.14
N SER A 6 -13.93 -6.67 -8.47
CA SER A 6 -13.52 -5.75 -9.54
C SER A 6 -12.89 -4.48 -8.96
N VAL A 7 -12.07 -3.77 -9.75
CA VAL A 7 -11.50 -2.47 -9.37
C VAL A 7 -12.56 -1.53 -8.82
N GLN A 8 -13.72 -1.44 -9.50
CA GLN A 8 -14.83 -0.60 -9.08
C GLN A 8 -15.38 -1.00 -7.70
N GLN A 9 -15.58 -2.30 -7.46
CA GLN A 9 -16.13 -2.77 -6.19
C GLN A 9 -15.20 -2.45 -5.03
N ILE A 10 -13.89 -2.65 -5.23
CA ILE A 10 -12.88 -2.32 -4.22
C ILE A 10 -12.86 -0.83 -3.97
N LEU A 11 -12.64 -0.02 -5.02
CA LEU A 11 -12.41 1.42 -4.86
C LEU A 11 -13.65 2.18 -4.40
N SER A 12 -14.86 1.66 -4.63
CA SER A 12 -16.11 2.26 -4.13
C SER A 12 -16.24 2.27 -2.60
N ASN A 13 -15.45 1.47 -1.89
CA ASN A 13 -15.42 1.44 -0.42
C ASN A 13 -14.58 2.58 0.19
N TYR A 14 -13.86 3.34 -0.66
CA TYR A 14 -12.92 4.36 -0.22
C TYR A 14 -13.41 5.75 -0.63
N ASN A 15 -13.13 6.74 0.21
CA ASN A 15 -13.42 8.12 -0.15
C ASN A 15 -12.39 8.66 -1.17
N ARG A 16 -12.70 9.81 -1.79
CA ARG A 16 -11.87 10.41 -2.85
C ARG A 16 -10.41 10.62 -2.43
N GLN A 17 -10.16 11.01 -1.19
CA GLN A 17 -8.82 11.24 -0.68
C GLN A 17 -8.05 9.92 -0.54
N GLN A 18 -8.68 8.88 0.00
CA GLN A 18 -8.08 7.54 0.09
C GLN A 18 -7.79 6.96 -1.29
N VAL A 19 -8.71 7.11 -2.26
CA VAL A 19 -8.48 6.69 -3.66
C VAL A 19 -7.30 7.43 -4.26
N SER A 20 -7.16 8.74 -4.02
CA SER A 20 -5.99 9.51 -4.46
C SER A 20 -4.68 8.99 -3.87
N LYS A 21 -4.66 8.60 -2.58
CA LYS A 21 -3.44 8.03 -1.96
C LYS A 21 -3.10 6.66 -2.51
N ILE A 22 -4.10 5.81 -2.76
CA ILE A 22 -3.89 4.52 -3.45
C ILE A 22 -3.31 4.79 -4.85
N GLN A 23 -3.86 5.74 -5.60
CA GLN A 23 -3.34 6.12 -6.91
C GLN A 23 -1.89 6.59 -6.85
N ASP A 24 -1.60 7.54 -5.97
CA ASP A 24 -0.26 8.12 -5.82
C ASP A 24 0.75 7.05 -5.44
N PHE A 25 0.44 6.21 -4.45
CA PHE A 25 1.27 5.08 -4.06
C PHE A 25 1.54 4.12 -5.22
N LEU A 26 0.50 3.72 -5.96
CA LEU A 26 0.66 2.83 -7.11
C LEU A 26 1.55 3.46 -8.19
N ILE A 27 1.52 4.79 -8.35
CA ILE A 27 2.35 5.49 -9.34
C ILE A 27 3.79 5.64 -8.86
N SER A 28 4.01 6.05 -7.60
CA SER A 28 5.32 6.43 -7.09
C SER A 28 6.14 5.27 -6.57
N GLU A 29 5.49 4.27 -5.94
CA GLU A 29 6.21 3.22 -5.22
C GLU A 29 6.14 1.85 -5.90
N ILE A 30 5.18 1.61 -6.80
CA ILE A 30 5.05 0.30 -7.46
C ILE A 30 5.48 0.39 -8.91
N ASP A 31 6.40 -0.44 -9.34
CA ASP A 31 6.75 -0.63 -10.74
C ASP A 31 6.89 -2.12 -11.08
N LYS A 32 7.42 -2.44 -12.27
CA LYS A 32 7.53 -3.84 -12.70
C LYS A 32 8.64 -4.59 -11.96
N ASP A 33 9.62 -3.87 -11.44
CA ASP A 33 10.83 -4.44 -10.88
C ASP A 33 10.64 -4.74 -9.38
N ASN A 34 9.76 -4.00 -8.69
CA ASN A 34 9.50 -4.18 -7.24
C ASN A 34 8.12 -4.75 -6.87
N LEU A 35 7.23 -4.99 -7.83
CA LEU A 35 5.87 -5.48 -7.57
C LEU A 35 5.86 -6.82 -6.84
N GLU A 36 6.66 -7.79 -7.31
CA GLU A 36 6.72 -9.13 -6.71
C GLU A 36 7.33 -9.05 -5.31
N GLU A 37 8.39 -8.26 -5.13
CA GLU A 37 9.02 -8.04 -3.83
C GLU A 37 8.04 -7.43 -2.81
N THR A 38 7.25 -6.45 -3.23
CA THR A 38 6.24 -5.82 -2.38
C THR A 38 5.15 -6.82 -1.98
N ILE A 39 4.63 -7.61 -2.91
CA ILE A 39 3.61 -8.63 -2.62
C ILE A 39 4.18 -9.70 -1.68
N ASP A 40 5.39 -10.18 -1.95
CA ASP A 40 6.06 -11.15 -1.10
C ASP A 40 6.26 -10.61 0.32
N PHE A 41 6.66 -9.34 0.46
CA PHE A 41 6.80 -8.71 1.77
C PHE A 41 5.47 -8.68 2.52
N LEU A 42 4.40 -8.22 1.88
CA LEU A 42 3.08 -8.06 2.52
C LEU A 42 2.44 -9.40 2.91
N THR A 43 2.81 -10.49 2.25
CA THR A 43 2.32 -11.85 2.52
C THR A 43 3.23 -12.65 3.46
N SER A 44 4.42 -12.12 3.78
CA SER A 44 5.40 -12.76 4.65
C SER A 44 5.10 -12.57 6.14
N SER A 45 5.56 -13.51 6.97
CA SER A 45 5.58 -13.34 8.42
C SER A 45 6.64 -12.34 8.86
N ASP A 46 6.51 -11.76 10.05
CA ASP A 46 7.46 -10.76 10.57
C ASP A 46 8.90 -11.25 10.64
N ILE A 47 9.10 -12.53 10.99
CA ILE A 47 10.42 -13.17 11.00
C ILE A 47 11.04 -13.16 9.59
N VAL A 48 10.23 -13.47 8.58
CA VAL A 48 10.68 -13.46 7.18
C VAL A 48 10.90 -12.02 6.70
N LYS A 49 10.01 -11.09 7.07
CA LYS A 49 10.14 -9.66 6.75
C LYS A 49 11.49 -9.11 7.20
N GLN A 50 11.84 -9.34 8.47
CA GLN A 50 13.10 -8.87 9.08
C GLN A 50 14.34 -9.53 8.47
N ALA A 51 14.25 -10.80 8.06
CA ALA A 51 15.39 -11.53 7.51
C ALA A 51 15.65 -11.22 6.03
N LYS A 52 14.61 -11.14 5.20
CA LYS A 52 14.72 -11.03 3.74
C LYS A 52 14.80 -9.59 3.22
N TYR A 53 14.12 -8.64 3.88
CA TYR A 53 13.92 -7.28 3.34
C TYR A 53 14.62 -6.21 4.18
N LYS A 54 15.62 -6.60 4.97
CA LYS A 54 16.29 -5.73 5.94
C LYS A 54 16.84 -4.43 5.34
N ASP A 55 17.26 -4.49 4.08
CA ASP A 55 17.83 -3.39 3.31
C ASP A 55 16.80 -2.32 2.90
N ILE A 56 15.53 -2.67 2.83
CA ILE A 56 14.42 -1.76 2.46
C ILE A 56 13.44 -1.50 3.62
N LEU A 57 13.70 -2.07 4.80
CA LEU A 57 12.89 -1.81 5.98
C LEU A 57 13.09 -0.38 6.48
N TYR A 58 11.99 0.29 6.79
CA TYR A 58 12.00 1.56 7.52
C TYR A 58 12.73 1.39 8.87
N THR A 59 13.69 2.30 9.12
CA THR A 59 14.54 2.25 10.33
C THR A 59 14.32 3.42 11.29
N GLY A 60 13.40 4.34 10.96
CA GLY A 60 13.07 5.45 11.84
C GLY A 60 12.20 5.06 13.03
N GLU A 61 12.06 5.98 13.98
CA GLU A 61 11.34 5.74 15.25
C GLU A 61 9.93 6.34 15.23
N ALA A 62 9.54 7.05 14.16
CA ALA A 62 8.25 7.75 14.10
C ALA A 62 7.04 6.82 13.96
N TYR A 63 7.23 5.61 13.43
CA TYR A 63 6.14 4.67 13.12
C TYR A 63 6.46 3.29 13.68
N GLU A 64 5.55 2.76 14.50
CA GLU A 64 5.65 1.40 15.00
C GLU A 64 5.23 0.38 13.94
N GLY A 65 6.06 -0.62 13.72
CA GLY A 65 5.79 -1.76 12.83
C GLY A 65 6.92 -2.06 11.85
N LEU A 66 6.68 -3.05 10.99
CA LEU A 66 7.59 -3.41 9.89
C LEU A 66 7.04 -2.82 8.59
N TYR A 67 7.70 -1.79 8.07
CA TYR A 67 7.36 -1.14 6.82
C TYR A 67 8.47 -1.29 5.81
N ILE A 68 8.12 -1.39 4.52
CA ILE A 68 9.03 -1.00 3.45
C ILE A 68 9.03 0.53 3.38
N GLU A 69 10.22 1.10 3.30
CA GLU A 69 10.43 2.54 3.07
C GLU A 69 10.50 2.84 1.57
N GLY A 70 9.54 3.63 1.09
CA GLY A 70 9.53 4.17 -0.27
C GLY A 70 9.97 5.63 -0.32
N ASN A 71 9.69 6.30 -1.43
CA ASN A 71 10.07 7.71 -1.62
C ASN A 71 9.22 8.66 -0.76
N GLN A 72 7.90 8.49 -0.84
CA GLN A 72 6.94 9.30 -0.07
C GLN A 72 6.17 8.45 0.94
N TYR A 73 5.98 7.16 0.63
CA TYR A 73 5.09 6.29 1.36
C TYR A 73 5.83 5.19 2.10
N LEU A 74 5.25 4.79 3.23
CA LEU A 74 5.56 3.54 3.91
C LEU A 74 4.43 2.54 3.65
N ILE A 75 4.77 1.26 3.54
CA ILE A 75 3.77 0.19 3.42
C ILE A 75 4.06 -0.97 4.38
N SER A 76 3.05 -1.39 5.12
CA SER A 76 3.11 -2.57 6.01
C SER A 76 1.89 -3.45 5.85
N SER A 77 1.95 -4.64 6.44
CA SER A 77 0.79 -5.51 6.59
C SER A 77 0.75 -6.18 7.96
N ILE A 78 -0.45 -6.30 8.53
CA ILE A 78 -0.74 -7.00 9.79
C ILE A 78 -2.11 -7.67 9.63
N GLN A 79 -2.21 -8.95 9.97
CA GLN A 79 -3.50 -9.69 10.05
C GLN A 79 -4.41 -9.48 8.81
N ASP A 80 -3.87 -9.73 7.61
CA ASP A 80 -4.57 -9.59 6.33
C ASP A 80 -5.04 -8.15 5.98
N GLU A 81 -4.56 -7.14 6.67
CA GLU A 81 -4.72 -5.72 6.34
C GLU A 81 -3.38 -5.12 5.91
N VAL A 82 -3.42 -4.28 4.88
CA VAL A 82 -2.31 -3.48 4.38
C VAL A 82 -2.53 -2.03 4.79
N LEU A 83 -1.48 -1.39 5.31
CA LEU A 83 -1.46 0.02 5.65
C LEU A 83 -0.53 0.76 4.69
N ILE A 84 -1.08 1.70 3.94
CA ILE A 84 -0.35 2.68 3.13
C ILE A 84 -0.31 3.99 3.93
N LEU A 85 0.88 4.52 4.16
CA LEU A 85 1.10 5.71 4.99
C LEU A 85 1.92 6.74 4.19
N ASP A 86 1.35 7.91 3.93
CA ASP A 86 2.06 9.06 3.35
C ASP A 86 2.93 9.75 4.42
N ALA A 87 4.15 9.24 4.61
CA ALA A 87 5.02 9.63 5.70
C ALA A 87 5.44 11.08 5.58
N VAL A 88 5.73 11.54 4.36
CA VAL A 88 6.15 12.92 4.11
C VAL A 88 5.04 13.90 4.49
N SER A 89 3.79 13.65 4.11
CA SER A 89 2.69 14.54 4.49
C SER A 89 2.45 14.55 6.00
N GLU A 90 2.55 13.39 6.65
CA GLU A 90 2.31 13.26 8.09
C GLU A 90 3.40 13.96 8.91
N GLU A 91 4.66 13.84 8.51
CA GLU A 91 5.79 14.59 9.08
C GLU A 91 5.65 16.11 8.93
N ASN A 92 4.93 16.56 7.90
CA ASN A 92 4.61 17.98 7.68
C ASN A 92 3.31 18.43 8.41
N GLY A 93 2.77 17.60 9.30
CA GLY A 93 1.67 17.97 10.19
C GLY A 93 0.27 17.73 9.62
N ILE A 94 0.15 16.97 8.53
CA ILE A 94 -1.16 16.49 8.05
C ILE A 94 -1.62 15.34 8.94
N SER A 95 -2.91 15.33 9.30
CA SER A 95 -3.47 14.36 10.24
C SER A 95 -3.45 12.93 9.70
N GLU A 96 -3.31 11.94 10.59
CA GLU A 96 -3.31 10.51 10.25
C GLU A 96 -4.52 10.06 9.41
N GLU A 97 -5.71 10.59 9.70
CA GLU A 97 -6.95 10.28 8.94
C GLU A 97 -6.88 10.65 7.46
N GLN A 98 -5.94 11.53 7.11
CA GLN A 98 -5.73 12.08 5.77
C GLN A 98 -4.52 11.49 5.04
N THR A 99 -3.59 10.88 5.78
CA THR A 99 -2.32 10.34 5.28
C THR A 99 -2.30 8.81 5.24
N ARG A 100 -3.21 8.14 5.96
CA ARG A 100 -3.22 6.68 6.11
C ARG A 100 -4.41 6.03 5.40
N VAL A 101 -4.15 4.96 4.66
CA VAL A 101 -5.17 4.12 4.02
C VAL A 101 -5.00 2.68 4.47
N LYS A 102 -6.08 2.10 4.97
CA LYS A 102 -6.17 0.68 5.32
C LYS A 102 -6.95 -0.04 4.24
N ILE A 103 -6.40 -1.11 3.69
CA ILE A 103 -7.00 -1.91 2.62
C ILE A 103 -6.76 -3.38 2.92
N SER A 104 -7.71 -4.26 2.60
CA SER A 104 -7.45 -5.69 2.81
C SER A 104 -6.31 -6.17 1.90
N LEU A 105 -5.52 -7.11 2.39
CA LEU A 105 -4.37 -7.65 1.67
C LEU A 105 -4.77 -8.22 0.30
N GLN A 106 -5.90 -8.93 0.24
CA GLN A 106 -6.40 -9.50 -1.01
C GLN A 106 -6.81 -8.43 -2.02
N GLU A 107 -7.50 -7.37 -1.57
CA GLU A 107 -7.89 -6.26 -2.43
C GLU A 107 -6.67 -5.48 -2.92
N PHE A 108 -5.71 -5.21 -2.03
CA PHE A 108 -4.47 -4.52 -2.40
C PHE A 108 -3.68 -5.29 -3.45
N ILE A 109 -3.47 -6.59 -3.23
CA ILE A 109 -2.80 -7.47 -4.20
C ILE A 109 -3.56 -7.47 -5.53
N TYR A 110 -4.89 -7.47 -5.51
CA TYR A 110 -5.69 -7.38 -6.73
C TYR A 110 -5.46 -6.04 -7.46
N LEU A 111 -5.51 -4.91 -6.76
CA LEU A 111 -5.31 -3.59 -7.34
C LEU A 111 -3.91 -3.43 -7.95
N VAL A 112 -2.89 -3.95 -7.27
CA VAL A 112 -1.49 -3.93 -7.73
C VAL A 112 -1.29 -4.81 -8.96
N ASN A 113 -1.79 -6.05 -8.95
CA ASN A 113 -1.71 -6.94 -10.10
C ASN A 113 -2.48 -6.40 -11.33
N ASN A 114 -3.52 -5.61 -11.09
CA ASN A 114 -4.30 -4.93 -12.12
C ASN A 114 -3.98 -3.43 -12.19
N LYS A 115 -2.74 -3.02 -11.86
CA LYS A 115 -2.34 -1.60 -11.71
C LYS A 115 -2.81 -0.73 -12.86
N LYS A 116 -2.67 -1.17 -14.11
CA LYS A 116 -3.11 -0.40 -15.28
C LYS A 116 -4.62 -0.12 -15.24
N ASP A 117 -5.43 -1.16 -15.08
CA ASP A 117 -6.89 -1.05 -15.06
C ASP A 117 -7.35 -0.23 -13.83
N THR A 118 -6.67 -0.39 -12.70
CA THR A 118 -6.87 0.42 -11.49
C THR A 118 -6.65 1.90 -11.78
N LEU A 119 -5.51 2.27 -12.36
CA LEU A 119 -5.18 3.66 -12.67
C LEU A 119 -6.09 4.25 -13.76
N ASP A 120 -6.47 3.46 -14.76
CA ASP A 120 -7.37 3.90 -15.82
C ASP A 120 -8.79 4.14 -15.28
N TRP A 121 -9.28 3.28 -14.38
CA TRP A 121 -10.57 3.49 -13.71
C TRP A 121 -10.57 4.78 -12.86
N ILE A 122 -9.50 5.04 -12.09
CA ILE A 122 -9.40 6.24 -11.25
C ILE A 122 -9.36 7.51 -12.10
N LYS A 123 -8.72 7.50 -13.28
CA LYS A 123 -8.70 8.69 -14.16
C LYS A 123 -10.07 9.03 -14.76
N LEU A 124 -10.96 8.05 -14.84
CA LEU A 124 -12.27 8.19 -15.49
C LEU A 124 -13.40 8.53 -14.50
N ASN A 125 -13.14 8.51 -13.19
CA ASN A 125 -14.14 8.73 -12.12
C ASN A 125 -13.67 9.79 -11.12
#